data_AF-A0A4D4LHK0-F1
#
_entry.id   AF-A0A4D4LHK0-F1
#
_cell.length_a   1.000
_cell.length_b   1.000
_cell.length_c   1.000
_cell.angle_alpha   90.00
_cell.angle_beta   90.00
_cell.angle_gamma   90.00
#
_symmetry.space_group_name_H-M   'P 1'
#
loop_
_entity.id
_entity.type
_entity.pdbx_description
1 polymer ?
#
loop_
_entity_poly.entity_id
_entity_poly.type
_entity_poly.pdbx_seq_one_letter_code
_entity_poly.pdbx_strand_id
1 'polypeptide(L)'
;MPSGGRVEAAEGVPALVDAAREHRIGSLLIRPDGPDLYREVWVGTEPDQLALRRTDVQYLGDTRPFPARADDALIRSVVATGAEALTVAPAEGEPNGDDIPVGGLGALLRWPYEGGAEGGAD
;
A
#
# COMPACT_ATOMS: atom_id res chain seq x y z
N MET A 1 -1.32 -29.41 -3.31
CA MET A 1 -2.55 -28.60 -3.45
C MET A 1 -2.10 -27.20 -3.78
N PRO A 2 -2.53 -26.57 -4.90
CA PRO A 2 -2.19 -25.18 -5.14
C PRO A 2 -2.88 -24.31 -4.08
N SER A 3 -2.11 -23.47 -3.38
CA SER A 3 -2.65 -22.48 -2.45
C SER A 3 -3.52 -21.52 -3.24
N GLY A 4 -4.84 -21.69 -3.16
CA GLY A 4 -5.79 -20.91 -3.97
C GLY A 4 -5.71 -19.43 -3.63
N GLY A 5 -5.36 -18.59 -4.61
CA GLY A 5 -5.73 -17.18 -4.80
C GLY A 5 -5.53 -16.18 -3.65
N ARG A 6 -4.98 -16.60 -2.51
CA ARG A 6 -4.86 -15.80 -1.30
C ARG A 6 -3.56 -15.03 -1.35
N VAL A 7 -3.71 -13.74 -1.58
CA VAL A 7 -2.62 -12.79 -1.55
C VAL A 7 -2.39 -12.39 -0.09
N GLU A 8 -1.22 -12.78 0.44
CA GLU A 8 -0.76 -12.48 1.80
C GLU A 8 0.14 -11.22 1.86
N ALA A 9 0.52 -10.68 0.70
CA ALA A 9 1.34 -9.48 0.56
C ALA A 9 0.81 -8.58 -0.57
N ALA A 10 0.78 -7.27 -0.35
CA ALA A 10 0.34 -6.28 -1.34
C ALA A 10 1.52 -5.41 -1.78
N GLU A 11 1.66 -5.17 -3.08
CA GLU A 11 2.73 -4.35 -3.64
C GLU A 11 2.18 -3.25 -4.53
N GLY A 12 2.87 -2.10 -4.51
CA GLY A 12 2.47 -0.93 -5.27
C GLY A 12 1.29 -0.16 -4.66
N VAL A 13 1.22 1.11 -4.99
CA VAL A 13 0.30 2.07 -4.34
C VAL A 13 -1.19 1.69 -4.44
N PRO A 14 -1.73 1.19 -5.58
CA PRO A 14 -3.14 0.80 -5.65
C PRO A 14 -3.52 -0.28 -4.64
N ALA A 15 -2.76 -1.39 -4.60
CA ALA A 15 -3.06 -2.51 -3.71
C ALA A 15 -2.87 -2.14 -2.23
N LEU A 16 -1.91 -1.28 -1.93
CA LEU A 16 -1.67 -0.77 -0.57
C LEU A 16 -2.79 0.15 -0.08
N VAL A 17 -3.31 1.02 -0.94
CA VAL A 17 -4.46 1.88 -0.60
C VAL A 17 -5.68 1.03 -0.27
N ASP A 18 -5.96 -0.02 -1.05
CA ASP A 18 -7.07 -0.94 -0.80
C ASP A 18 -6.87 -1.73 0.51
N ALA A 19 -5.65 -2.24 0.75
CA ALA A 19 -5.34 -2.95 1.98
C ALA A 19 -5.41 -2.06 3.23
N ALA A 20 -4.98 -0.80 3.13
CA ALA A 20 -5.02 0.18 4.21
C ALA A 20 -6.48 0.55 4.58
N ARG A 21 -7.34 0.78 3.58
CA ARG A 21 -8.78 1.03 3.77
C ARG A 21 -9.48 -0.07 4.56
N GLU A 22 -9.09 -1.32 4.34
CA GLU A 22 -9.68 -2.47 5.01
C GLU A 22 -8.97 -2.85 6.32
N HIS A 23 -8.03 -2.03 6.79
CA HIS A 23 -7.20 -2.30 7.98
C HIS A 23 -6.47 -3.65 7.91
N ARG A 24 -6.15 -4.12 6.70
CA ARG A 24 -5.54 -5.45 6.49
C ARG A 24 -4.03 -5.44 6.62
N ILE A 25 -3.39 -4.28 6.60
CA ILE A 25 -1.93 -4.18 6.71
C ILE A 25 -1.50 -4.57 8.12
N GLY A 26 -0.61 -5.57 8.22
CA GLY A 26 0.09 -5.91 9.46
C GLY A 26 1.44 -5.20 9.58
N SER A 27 2.18 -5.17 8.46
CA SER A 27 3.47 -4.49 8.37
C SER A 27 3.62 -3.82 7.01
N LEU A 28 3.90 -2.52 6.98
CA LEU A 28 4.25 -1.75 5.78
C LEU A 28 5.76 -1.75 5.60
N LEU A 29 6.22 -2.10 4.40
CA LEU A 29 7.62 -2.12 4.00
C LEU A 29 7.89 -0.92 3.07
N ILE A 30 8.86 -0.10 3.44
CA ILE A 30 9.18 1.15 2.74
C ILE A 30 10.65 1.11 2.33
N ARG A 31 10.91 1.13 1.01
CA ARG A 31 12.26 1.36 0.51
C ARG A 31 12.47 2.86 0.33
N PRO A 32 13.34 3.52 1.12
CA PRO A 32 13.73 4.89 0.83
C PRO A 32 14.29 4.94 -0.61
N ASP A 33 13.91 5.95 -1.37
CA ASP A 33 14.23 6.12 -2.81
C ASP A 33 13.39 5.30 -3.80
N GLY A 34 12.32 4.65 -3.35
CA GLY A 34 11.31 4.07 -4.24
C GLY A 34 10.62 5.13 -5.12
N PRO A 35 10.41 4.88 -6.43
CA PRO A 35 9.76 5.85 -7.31
C PRO A 35 8.30 6.15 -6.93
N ASP A 36 7.62 5.22 -6.25
CA ASP A 36 6.20 5.36 -5.91
C ASP A 36 5.96 6.08 -4.57
N LEU A 37 7.00 6.36 -3.77
CA LEU A 37 6.86 7.07 -2.49
C LEU A 37 6.16 8.43 -2.65
N TYR A 38 6.55 9.15 -3.69
CA TYR A 38 6.08 10.50 -3.98
C TYR A 38 4.80 10.53 -4.82
N ARG A 39 4.22 9.36 -5.14
CA ARG A 39 2.99 9.30 -5.92
C ARG A 39 1.87 10.01 -5.16
N GLU A 40 1.13 10.85 -5.87
CA GLU A 40 0.00 11.56 -5.28
C GLU A 40 -1.18 10.59 -5.04
N VAL A 41 -1.69 10.62 -3.81
CA VAL A 41 -2.93 9.96 -3.38
C VAL A 41 -3.84 10.98 -2.71
N TRP A 42 -5.10 10.64 -2.55
CA TRP A 42 -6.09 11.48 -1.88
C TRP A 42 -6.35 10.93 -0.48
N VAL A 43 -6.36 11.82 0.50
CA VAL A 43 -6.62 11.48 1.89
C VAL A 43 -7.77 12.30 2.45
N GLY A 44 -8.54 11.66 3.33
CA GLY A 44 -9.55 12.29 4.17
C GLY A 44 -9.06 12.51 5.59
N THR A 45 -10.00 12.84 6.46
CA THR A 45 -9.79 13.15 7.87
C THR A 45 -9.41 11.87 8.62
N GLU A 46 -10.14 10.78 8.38
CA GLU A 46 -9.93 9.50 9.04
C GLU A 46 -8.78 8.70 8.38
N PRO A 47 -8.01 7.91 9.16
CA PRO A 47 -6.81 7.22 8.68
C PRO A 47 -7.06 6.17 7.58
N ASP A 48 -8.27 5.66 7.46
CA ASP A 48 -8.73 4.69 6.45
C ASP A 48 -9.29 5.36 5.18
N GLN A 49 -9.52 6.66 5.22
CA GLN A 49 -10.01 7.45 4.09
C GLN A 49 -8.90 7.79 3.09
N LEU A 50 -8.34 6.78 2.45
CA LEU A 50 -7.33 6.92 1.38
C LEU A 50 -7.96 6.66 0.02
N ALA A 51 -7.43 7.18 -1.08
CA ALA A 51 -7.81 6.74 -2.42
C ALA A 51 -6.82 7.18 -3.50
N LEU A 52 -6.91 6.58 -4.69
CA LEU A 52 -6.20 7.05 -5.88
C LEU A 52 -6.87 8.28 -6.53
N ARG A 53 -8.17 8.52 -6.25
CA ARG A 53 -8.93 9.63 -6.81
C ARG A 53 -9.70 10.38 -5.72
N ARG A 54 -9.81 11.70 -5.90
CA ARG A 54 -10.57 12.57 -4.99
C ARG A 54 -11.99 12.09 -4.71
N THR A 55 -12.70 11.71 -5.76
CA THR A 55 -14.12 11.29 -5.70
C THR A 55 -14.31 10.09 -4.79
N ASP A 56 -13.33 9.19 -4.76
CA ASP A 56 -13.43 7.94 -4.02
C ASP A 56 -13.31 8.17 -2.51
N VAL A 57 -12.55 9.19 -2.07
CA VAL A 57 -12.52 9.62 -0.67
C VAL A 57 -13.85 10.29 -0.26
N GLN A 58 -14.49 11.02 -1.19
CA GLN A 58 -15.79 11.63 -0.91
C GLN A 58 -16.88 10.60 -0.66
N TYR A 59 -16.83 9.47 -1.36
CA TYR A 59 -17.71 8.33 -1.07
C TYR A 59 -17.46 7.68 0.29
N LEU A 60 -16.25 7.86 0.87
CA LEU A 60 -15.93 7.41 2.22
C LEU A 60 -16.37 8.40 3.31
N GLY A 61 -17.05 9.49 2.94
CA GLY A 61 -17.69 10.42 3.88
C GLY A 61 -16.92 11.71 4.16
N ASP A 62 -15.73 11.92 3.58
CA ASP A 62 -15.03 13.20 3.71
C ASP A 62 -15.40 14.18 2.59
N THR A 63 -15.86 15.35 2.97
CA THR A 63 -16.27 16.42 2.04
C THR A 63 -15.10 17.29 1.57
N ARG A 64 -13.93 17.21 2.21
CA ARG A 64 -12.74 18.01 1.90
C ARG A 64 -11.46 17.15 1.81
N PRO A 65 -11.42 16.17 0.90
CA PRO A 65 -10.19 15.41 0.64
C PRO A 65 -9.10 16.32 0.08
N PHE A 66 -7.85 16.02 0.44
CA PHE A 66 -6.67 16.74 -0.04
C PHE A 66 -5.62 15.77 -0.61
N PRO A 67 -4.79 16.24 -1.57
CA PRO A 67 -3.71 15.42 -2.11
C PRO A 67 -2.57 15.31 -1.09
N ALA A 68 -1.99 14.11 -0.99
CA ALA A 68 -0.83 13.80 -0.16
C ALA A 68 0.08 12.80 -0.89
N ARG A 69 1.33 12.68 -0.42
CA ARG A 69 2.24 11.63 -0.91
C ARG A 69 1.80 10.26 -0.41
N ALA A 70 2.00 9.24 -1.23
CA ALA A 70 1.63 7.87 -0.91
C ALA A 70 2.31 7.38 0.38
N ASP A 71 3.58 7.69 0.58
CA ASP A 71 4.32 7.29 1.79
C ASP A 71 3.74 7.92 3.07
N ASP A 72 3.57 9.24 3.10
CA ASP A 72 3.00 9.96 4.25
C ASP A 72 1.58 9.44 4.57
N ALA A 73 0.78 9.22 3.53
CA ALA A 73 -0.59 8.75 3.64
C ALA A 73 -0.69 7.32 4.20
N LEU A 74 0.13 6.41 3.67
CA LEU A 74 0.18 5.01 4.12
C LEU A 74 0.75 4.88 5.53
N ILE A 75 1.84 5.62 5.85
CA ILE A 75 2.41 5.64 7.20
C ILE A 75 1.35 6.11 8.21
N ARG A 76 0.64 7.21 7.92
CA ARG A 76 -0.43 7.71 8.79
C ARG A 76 -1.47 6.63 9.09
N SER A 77 -1.91 5.93 8.04
CA SER A 77 -2.95 4.90 8.14
C SER A 77 -2.50 3.70 8.97
N VAL A 78 -1.31 3.18 8.66
CA VAL A 78 -0.71 2.00 9.31
C VAL A 78 -0.45 2.27 10.79
N VAL A 79 0.13 3.42 11.12
CA VAL A 79 0.39 3.80 12.51
C VAL A 79 -0.92 3.99 13.28
N ALA A 80 -1.93 4.64 12.68
CA ALA A 80 -3.22 4.84 13.34
C ALA A 80 -3.99 3.53 13.58
N THR A 81 -3.79 2.52 12.74
CA THR A 81 -4.41 1.19 12.87
C THR A 81 -3.61 0.22 13.76
N GLY A 82 -2.47 0.67 14.30
CA GLY A 82 -1.61 -0.14 15.18
C GLY A 82 -0.79 -1.20 14.44
N ALA A 83 -0.56 -1.00 13.15
CA ALA A 83 0.34 -1.80 12.33
C ALA A 83 1.76 -1.20 12.31
N GLU A 84 2.74 -1.99 11.90
CA GLU A 84 4.15 -1.57 11.90
C GLU A 84 4.56 -0.95 10.56
N ALA A 85 5.42 0.07 10.58
CA ALA A 85 6.06 0.63 9.39
C ALA A 85 7.57 0.40 9.48
N LEU A 86 8.12 -0.33 8.50
CA LEU A 86 9.49 -0.81 8.47
C LEU A 86 10.19 -0.25 7.23
N THR A 87 11.32 0.42 7.43
CA THR A 87 12.20 0.84 6.33
C THR A 87 13.13 -0.29 5.95
N VAL A 88 13.14 -0.68 4.68
CA VAL A 88 14.00 -1.74 4.13
C VAL A 88 15.12 -1.08 3.34
N ALA A 89 16.36 -1.25 3.82
CA ALA A 89 17.54 -0.85 3.05
C ALA A 89 17.78 -1.86 1.92
N PRO A 90 18.28 -1.42 0.74
CA PRO A 90 18.70 -2.36 -0.30
C PRO A 90 19.77 -3.31 0.25
N ALA A 91 19.66 -4.60 -0.08
CA ALA A 91 20.67 -5.58 0.28
C ALA A 91 22.00 -5.18 -0.40
N GLU A 92 23.11 -5.26 0.34
CA GLU A 92 24.44 -4.93 -0.18
C GLU A 92 24.73 -5.79 -1.43
N GLY A 93 24.82 -5.14 -2.60
CA GLY A 93 25.15 -5.78 -3.88
C GLY A 93 23.97 -6.06 -4.81
N GLU A 94 22.73 -5.94 -4.37
CA GLU A 94 21.53 -6.29 -5.16
C GLU A 94 20.48 -5.14 -5.12
N PRO A 95 20.74 -4.01 -5.80
CA PRO A 95 19.83 -2.85 -5.78
C PRO A 95 18.47 -3.11 -6.45
N ASN A 96 18.36 -4.18 -7.25
CA ASN A 96 17.20 -4.56 -8.04
C ASN A 96 16.78 -6.04 -7.84
N GLY A 97 17.14 -6.67 -6.71
CA GLY A 97 16.78 -8.07 -6.46
C GLY A 97 15.25 -8.32 -6.56
N ASP A 98 14.87 -9.53 -6.95
CA ASP A 98 13.46 -9.94 -7.14
C ASP A 98 12.64 -9.90 -5.83
N ASP A 99 13.29 -9.77 -4.66
CA ASP A 99 12.68 -9.65 -3.34
C ASP A 99 12.28 -8.20 -2.98
N ILE A 100 12.33 -7.27 -3.94
CA ILE A 100 12.05 -5.85 -3.72
C ILE A 100 10.61 -5.53 -4.12
N PRO A 101 9.81 -4.89 -3.24
CA PRO A 101 8.45 -4.46 -3.60
C PRO A 101 8.43 -3.55 -4.82
N VAL A 102 7.55 -3.85 -5.79
CA VAL A 102 7.38 -3.00 -6.98
C VAL A 102 7.11 -1.55 -6.56
N GLY A 103 7.91 -0.61 -7.09
CA GLY A 103 7.78 0.81 -6.78
C GLY A 103 8.39 1.25 -5.44
N GLY A 104 8.91 0.32 -4.63
CA GLY A 104 9.52 0.59 -3.33
C GLY A 104 8.54 0.67 -2.16
N LEU A 105 7.29 0.26 -2.36
CA LEU A 105 6.26 0.17 -1.33
C LEU A 105 5.61 -1.22 -1.38
N GLY A 106 5.57 -1.89 -0.23
CA GLY A 106 4.89 -3.18 -0.07
C GLY A 106 4.31 -3.34 1.32
N ALA A 107 3.46 -4.34 1.53
CA ALA A 107 2.88 -4.65 2.82
C ALA A 107 2.64 -6.14 3.01
N LEU A 108 2.89 -6.62 4.22
CA LEU A 108 2.42 -7.91 4.70
C LEU A 108 1.05 -7.74 5.31
N LEU A 109 0.11 -8.59 4.91
CA LEU A 109 -1.27 -8.52 5.36
C LEU A 109 -1.47 -9.41 6.58
N ARG A 110 -2.25 -8.91 7.54
CA ARG A 110 -2.64 -9.67 8.74
C ARG A 110 -3.57 -10.83 8.39
N TRP A 111 -4.33 -10.70 7.31
CA TRP A 111 -5.16 -11.76 6.76
C TRP A 111 -5.12 -11.72 5.23
N PRO A 112 -5.12 -12.89 4.55
CA PRO A 112 -5.10 -12.98 3.10
C PRO A 112 -6.39 -12.44 2.46
N TYR A 113 -6.28 -11.90 1.24
CA TYR A 113 -7.43 -11.54 0.41
C TYR A 113 -7.36 -12.19 -0.97
N GLU A 114 -8.50 -12.26 -1.66
CA GLU A 114 -8.56 -12.72 -3.05
C GLU A 114 -8.04 -11.59 -3.94
N GLY A 115 -6.78 -11.70 -4.36
CA GLY A 115 -6.16 -10.73 -5.25
C GLY A 115 -6.33 -11.16 -6.70
N GLY A 116 -6.99 -10.33 -7.50
CA GLY A 116 -7.06 -10.51 -8.95
C GLY A 116 -5.68 -10.32 -9.56
N ALA A 117 -4.90 -11.41 -9.67
CA ALA A 117 -3.78 -11.49 -10.59
C ALA A 117 -4.33 -11.67 -12.01
N GLU A 118 -4.96 -10.64 -12.57
CA GLU A 118 -5.24 -10.58 -14.01
C GLU A 118 -4.48 -9.40 -14.60
N GLY A 119 -3.31 -9.70 -15.17
CA GLY A 119 -2.42 -8.70 -15.73
C GLY A 119 -1.32 -9.30 -16.61
N GLY A 120 -1.70 -9.86 -17.76
CA GLY A 120 -0.90 -9.78 -18.99
C GLY A 120 -0.12 -11.02 -19.44
N ALA A 121 -0.78 -11.89 -20.21
CA ALA A 121 -0.14 -12.66 -21.27
C ALA A 121 -1.19 -13.04 -22.33
N ASP A 122 -1.30 -12.23 -23.39
CA ASP A 122 -1.46 -12.70 -24.77
C ASP A 122 -0.69 -11.74 -25.69
#